data_AF-A0A4R7J3M8-F1
#
_entry.id   AF-A0A4R7J3M8-F1
#
_cell.length_a   1.000
_cell.length_b   1.000
_cell.length_c   1.000
_cell.angle_alpha   90.00
_cell.angle_beta   90.00
_cell.angle_gamma   90.00
#
_symmetry.space_group_name_H-M   'P 1'
#
loop_
_entity.id
_entity.type
_entity.pdbx_description
1 polymer ?
#
loop_
_entity_poly.entity_id
_entity_poly.type
_entity_poly.pdbx_seq_one_letter_code
_entity_poly.pdbx_strand_id
1 'polypeptide(L)'
;MLRSGDLPNFDGRPTVRLHQGMPEKGSVAALSDSAFRLLIEAICYCGREESNGRVPSVILNRLATKRTAIKELVDRGHMESVDADTWFLTDYLRWNRSDAEIQAFRESKAQSGVLGAHNRWHVPRRQRVKDCPHCYPVKGVESA
;
A
#
# COMPACT_ATOMS: atom_id res chain seq x y z
N MET A 1 12.10 -13.43 26.67
CA MET A 1 11.52 -12.17 27.16
C MET A 1 12.01 -11.07 26.21
N LEU A 2 11.16 -10.60 25.28
CA LEU A 2 11.52 -9.50 24.38
C LEU A 2 11.49 -8.19 25.18
N ARG A 3 12.52 -7.35 25.06
CA ARG A 3 12.56 -6.05 25.74
C ARG A 3 11.53 -5.13 25.10
N SER A 4 10.75 -4.41 25.90
CA SER A 4 9.69 -3.52 25.42
C SER A 4 10.15 -2.40 24.47
N GLY A 5 11.46 -2.19 24.31
CA GLY A 5 12.06 -1.25 23.35
C GLY A 5 12.37 -1.83 21.97
N ASP A 6 12.25 -3.16 21.78
CA ASP A 6 12.57 -3.84 20.52
C ASP A 6 11.32 -4.16 19.68
N LEU A 7 10.13 -3.77 20.15
CA LEU A 7 8.93 -3.87 19.33
C LEU A 7 9.04 -2.81 18.23
N PRO A 8 9.08 -3.19 16.94
CA PRO A 8 9.14 -2.22 15.88
C PRO A 8 7.94 -1.29 16.03
N ASN A 9 8.21 0.01 16.13
CA ASN A 9 7.19 1.02 15.94
C ASN A 9 6.75 0.90 14.49
N PHE A 10 5.68 0.14 14.24
CA PHE A 10 5.16 -0.06 12.89
C PHE A 10 4.82 1.33 12.32
N ASP A 11 5.57 1.72 11.29
CA ASP A 11 5.36 2.97 10.58
C ASP A 11 3.91 3.00 10.08
N GLY A 12 3.19 4.09 10.34
CA GLY A 12 1.82 4.30 9.90
C GLY A 12 1.70 4.52 8.39
N ARG A 13 2.82 4.59 7.66
CA ARG A 13 2.86 4.65 6.20
C ARG A 13 2.24 3.39 5.57
N PRO A 14 1.65 3.50 4.37
CA PRO A 14 1.16 2.35 3.63
C PRO A 14 2.25 1.29 3.44
N THR A 15 1.95 0.06 3.82
CA THR A 15 2.80 -1.11 3.62
C THR A 15 2.17 -2.06 2.62
N VAL A 16 3.00 -2.86 1.96
CA VAL A 16 2.52 -4.00 1.17
C VAL A 16 2.20 -5.17 2.10
N ARG A 17 1.13 -5.90 1.79
CA ARG A 17 0.67 -7.07 2.53
C ARG A 17 1.09 -8.33 1.79
N LEU A 18 1.83 -9.19 2.48
CA LEU A 18 2.16 -10.53 2.00
C LEU A 18 1.48 -11.55 2.92
N HIS A 19 0.77 -12.50 2.32
CA HIS A 19 0.17 -13.59 3.07
C HIS A 19 1.26 -14.56 3.53
N GLN A 20 1.23 -14.98 4.80
CA GLN A 20 2.25 -15.86 5.37
C GLN A 20 2.40 -17.19 4.62
N GLY A 21 1.28 -17.71 4.08
CA GLY A 21 1.22 -18.94 3.28
C GLY A 21 1.51 -18.75 1.78
N MET A 22 2.01 -17.58 1.36
CA MET A 22 2.32 -17.32 -0.04
C MET A 22 3.41 -18.26 -0.58
N PRO A 23 4.52 -18.52 0.13
CA PRO A 23 5.59 -19.38 -0.38
C PRO A 23 5.14 -20.82 -0.67
N GLU A 24 4.16 -21.34 0.05
CA GLU A 24 3.67 -22.73 -0.07
C GLU A 24 2.59 -22.89 -1.14
N LYS A 25 2.02 -21.80 -1.67
CA LYS A 25 1.05 -21.87 -2.79
C LYS A 25 1.76 -22.50 -3.99
N GLY A 26 1.18 -23.55 -4.58
CA GLY A 26 1.84 -24.32 -5.66
C GLY A 26 2.33 -23.48 -6.85
N SER A 27 1.64 -22.39 -7.20
CA SER A 27 2.09 -21.47 -8.26
C SER A 27 3.27 -20.58 -7.87
N VAL A 28 3.53 -20.40 -6.57
CA VAL A 28 4.66 -19.64 -6.02
C VAL A 28 5.82 -20.57 -5.68
N ALA A 29 5.54 -21.70 -5.02
CA ALA A 29 6.54 -22.70 -4.61
C ALA A 29 7.37 -23.24 -5.78
N ALA A 30 6.80 -23.23 -6.99
CA ALA A 30 7.44 -23.72 -8.21
C ALA A 30 8.19 -22.62 -9.00
N LEU A 31 8.25 -21.39 -8.49
CA LEU A 31 9.06 -20.32 -9.08
C LEU A 31 10.55 -20.53 -8.77
N SER A 32 11.40 -20.11 -9.70
CA SER A 32 12.83 -19.95 -9.39
C SER A 32 13.04 -18.82 -8.38
N ASP A 33 14.17 -18.82 -7.67
CA ASP A 33 14.57 -17.73 -6.76
C ASP A 33 14.53 -16.37 -7.45
N SER A 34 14.91 -16.31 -8.73
CA SER A 34 14.88 -15.09 -9.52
C SER A 34 13.47 -14.58 -9.80
N ALA A 35 12.52 -15.48 -10.06
CA ALA A 35 11.13 -15.12 -10.30
C ALA A 35 10.40 -14.77 -8.99
N PHE A 36 10.68 -15.50 -7.91
CA PHE A 36 10.18 -15.16 -6.58
C PHE A 36 10.68 -13.78 -6.13
N ARG A 37 11.98 -13.50 -6.26
CA ARG A 37 12.54 -12.18 -5.97
C ARG A 37 11.88 -11.08 -6.80
N LEU A 38 11.71 -11.31 -8.10
CA LEU A 38 11.05 -10.36 -9.00
C LEU A 38 9.60 -10.09 -8.57
N LEU A 39 8.84 -11.12 -8.17
CA LEU A 39 7.48 -10.96 -7.65
C LEU A 39 7.43 -10.05 -6.43
N ILE A 40 8.31 -10.28 -5.46
CA ILE A 40 8.40 -9.44 -4.25
C ILE A 40 8.80 -8.00 -4.59
N GLU A 41 9.82 -7.81 -5.44
CA GLU A 41 10.26 -6.47 -5.85
C GLU A 41 9.15 -5.71 -6.61
N ALA A 42 8.39 -6.41 -7.46
CA ALA A 42 7.27 -5.84 -8.18
C ALA A 42 6.13 -5.43 -7.23
N ILE A 43 5.78 -6.26 -6.24
CA ILE A 43 4.80 -5.92 -5.20
C ILE A 43 5.23 -4.65 -4.45
N CYS A 44 6.49 -4.58 -4.03
CA CYS A 44 7.06 -3.41 -3.35
C CYS A 44 7.05 -2.16 -4.23
N TYR A 45 7.35 -2.30 -5.53
CA TYR A 45 7.24 -1.21 -6.49
C TYR A 45 5.81 -0.67 -6.57
N CYS A 46 4.82 -1.55 -6.76
CA CYS A 46 3.41 -1.14 -6.84
C CYS A 46 2.91 -0.48 -5.56
N GLY A 47 3.38 -0.93 -4.39
CA GLY A 47 3.06 -0.31 -3.11
C GLY A 47 3.65 1.08 -2.95
N ARG A 48 4.88 1.31 -3.45
CA ARG A 48 5.54 2.62 -3.37
C ARG A 48 4.97 3.63 -4.36
N GLU A 49 4.72 3.21 -5.59
CA GLU A 49 4.21 4.08 -6.65
C GLU A 49 2.68 4.17 -6.67
N GLU A 50 1.99 3.45 -5.78
CA GLU A 50 0.53 3.39 -5.71
C GLU A 50 -0.10 3.02 -7.08
N SER A 51 0.56 2.13 -7.81
CA SER A 51 0.26 1.88 -9.24
C SER A 51 -0.84 0.84 -9.47
N ASN A 52 -1.54 0.41 -8.42
CA ASN A 52 -2.62 -0.58 -8.49
C ASN A 52 -2.22 -1.91 -9.16
N GLY A 53 -0.95 -2.32 -9.03
CA GLY A 53 -0.44 -3.56 -9.63
C GLY A 53 0.21 -3.37 -11.01
N ARG A 54 0.24 -2.15 -11.55
CA ARG A 54 0.90 -1.85 -12.83
C ARG A 54 2.41 -1.67 -12.66
N VAL A 55 3.19 -2.27 -13.55
CA VAL A 55 4.64 -2.19 -13.59
C VAL A 55 5.09 -1.84 -15.01
N PRO A 56 5.76 -0.69 -15.23
CA PRO A 56 6.31 -0.36 -16.54
C PRO A 56 7.39 -1.35 -16.99
N SER A 57 7.46 -1.64 -18.29
CA SER A 57 8.42 -2.57 -18.90
C SER A 57 9.87 -2.20 -18.57
N VAL A 58 10.20 -0.91 -18.57
CA VAL A 58 11.52 -0.38 -18.21
C VAL A 58 11.88 -0.73 -16.77
N ILE A 59 10.91 -0.60 -15.85
CA ILE A 59 11.11 -0.97 -14.45
C ILE A 59 11.22 -2.48 -14.31
N LEU A 60 10.32 -3.23 -14.95
CA LEU A 60 10.32 -4.69 -14.88
C LEU A 60 11.63 -5.27 -15.39
N ASN A 61 12.16 -4.77 -16.51
CA ASN A 61 13.45 -5.16 -17.07
C ASN A 61 14.63 -4.80 -16.15
N ARG A 62 14.52 -3.72 -15.37
CA ARG A 62 15.54 -3.33 -14.38
C ARG A 62 15.51 -4.23 -13.15
N LEU A 63 14.33 -4.63 -12.69
CA LEU A 63 14.15 -5.54 -11.53
C LEU A 63 14.49 -6.99 -11.89
N ALA A 64 14.14 -7.41 -13.10
CA ALA A 64 14.36 -8.77 -13.58
C ALA A 64 15.85 -9.02 -13.83
N THR A 65 16.48 -9.85 -13.00
CA THR A 65 17.87 -10.28 -13.23
C THR A 65 17.99 -11.19 -14.47
N LYS A 66 16.92 -11.92 -14.81
CA LYS A 66 16.84 -12.79 -15.98
C LYS A 66 15.49 -12.62 -16.68
N ARG A 67 15.48 -12.61 -18.01
CA ARG A 67 14.21 -12.58 -18.79
C ARG A 67 13.34 -13.81 -18.55
N THR A 68 13.94 -14.95 -18.22
CA THR A 68 13.21 -16.18 -17.86
C THR A 68 12.34 -16.00 -16.62
N ALA A 69 12.74 -15.13 -15.68
CA ALA A 69 11.96 -14.84 -14.49
C ALA A 69 10.62 -14.17 -14.81
N ILE A 70 10.61 -13.23 -15.76
CA ILE A 70 9.37 -12.60 -16.24
C ILE A 70 8.47 -13.67 -16.86
N LYS A 71 9.02 -14.51 -17.73
CA LYS A 71 8.28 -15.60 -18.38
C LYS A 71 7.68 -16.57 -17.34
N GLU A 72 8.42 -16.96 -16.32
CA GLU A 72 7.90 -17.83 -15.24
C GLU A 72 6.71 -17.21 -14.51
N LEU A 73 6.76 -15.90 -14.22
CA LEU A 73 5.64 -15.22 -13.57
C LEU A 73 4.39 -15.19 -14.47
N VAL A 74 4.58 -15.00 -15.78
CA VAL A 74 3.49 -15.03 -16.76
C VAL A 74 2.91 -16.45 -16.89
N ASP A 75 3.78 -17.44 -17.11
CA ASP A 75 3.37 -18.84 -17.29
C ASP A 75 2.64 -19.40 -16.06
N ARG A 76 2.92 -18.85 -14.86
CA ARG A 76 2.24 -19.23 -13.61
C ARG A 76 1.10 -18.30 -13.19
N GLY A 77 0.76 -17.30 -14.00
CA GLY A 77 -0.39 -16.41 -13.80
C GLY A 77 -0.23 -15.38 -12.69
N HIS A 78 1.00 -15.02 -12.31
CA HIS A 78 1.28 -13.94 -11.36
C HIS A 78 1.43 -12.58 -12.04
N MET A 79 1.66 -12.58 -13.36
CA MET A 79 1.86 -11.37 -14.14
C MET A 79 1.25 -11.51 -15.54
N GLU A 80 0.71 -10.43 -16.07
CA GLU A 80 0.18 -10.36 -17.42
C GLU A 80 0.71 -9.12 -18.15
N SER A 81 0.86 -9.22 -19.47
CA SER A 81 1.16 -8.05 -20.31
C SER A 81 -0.16 -7.36 -20.64
N VAL A 82 -0.27 -6.09 -20.29
CA VAL A 82 -1.41 -5.25 -20.65
C VAL A 82 -1.19 -4.65 -22.04
N ASP A 83 0.03 -4.16 -22.25
CA ASP A 83 0.52 -3.62 -23.51
C ASP A 83 2.05 -3.87 -23.62
N ALA A 84 2.68 -3.31 -24.66
CA ALA A 84 4.12 -3.48 -24.89
C ALA A 84 4.99 -2.89 -23.76
N ASP A 85 4.47 -1.88 -23.05
CA ASP A 85 5.20 -1.07 -22.08
C ASP A 85 4.71 -1.25 -20.65
N THR A 86 3.65 -2.01 -20.43
CA THR A 86 2.98 -2.14 -19.14
C THR A 86 2.64 -3.60 -18.84
N TRP A 87 3.04 -4.01 -17.65
CA TRP A 87 2.73 -5.30 -17.07
C TRP A 87 1.85 -5.13 -15.84
N PHE A 88 1.10 -6.17 -15.50
CA PHE A 88 0.16 -6.14 -14.38
C PHE A 88 0.33 -7.35 -13.47
N LEU A 89 0.40 -7.10 -12.17
CA LEU A 89 0.39 -8.12 -11.12
C LEU A 89 -1.05 -8.55 -10.84
N THR A 90 -1.44 -9.72 -11.34
CA THR A 90 -2.83 -10.19 -11.38
C THR A 90 -3.51 -10.20 -10.00
N ASP A 91 -2.81 -10.66 -8.96
CA ASP A 91 -3.37 -10.78 -7.60
C ASP A 91 -3.08 -9.52 -6.72
N TYR A 92 -2.54 -8.42 -7.26
CA TYR A 92 -2.06 -7.31 -6.41
C TYR A 92 -3.17 -6.70 -5.54
N LEU A 93 -4.27 -6.25 -6.16
CA LEU A 93 -5.40 -5.60 -5.45
C LEU A 93 -6.22 -6.57 -4.58
N ARG A 94 -6.06 -7.89 -4.79
CA ARG A 94 -6.68 -8.89 -3.91
C ARG A 94 -6.09 -8.82 -2.50
N TRP A 95 -4.80 -8.51 -2.39
CA TRP A 95 -4.07 -8.52 -1.12
C TRP A 95 -3.66 -7.12 -0.65
N ASN A 96 -3.41 -6.21 -1.57
CA ASN A 96 -2.92 -4.86 -1.31
C ASN A 96 -4.03 -3.83 -1.51
N ARG A 97 -3.81 -2.64 -0.92
CA ARG A 97 -4.74 -1.53 -1.10
C ARG A 97 -4.60 -0.93 -2.49
N SER A 98 -5.71 -0.41 -3.03
CA SER A 98 -5.64 0.51 -4.16
C SER A 98 -5.12 1.88 -3.73
N ASP A 99 -4.70 2.69 -4.69
CA ASP A 99 -4.43 4.12 -4.50
C ASP A 99 -5.60 4.84 -3.83
N ALA A 100 -6.83 4.62 -4.30
CA ALA A 100 -8.03 5.21 -3.74
C ALA A 100 -8.23 4.85 -2.26
N GLU A 101 -8.02 3.57 -1.89
CA GLU A 101 -8.07 3.14 -0.50
C GLU A 101 -6.94 3.73 0.36
N ILE A 102 -5.76 3.91 -0.22
CA ILE A 102 -4.62 4.57 0.45
C ILE A 102 -4.93 6.05 0.69
N GLN A 103 -5.50 6.76 -0.29
CA GLN A 103 -5.88 8.16 -0.14
C GLN A 103 -7.01 8.32 0.88
N ALA A 104 -8.07 7.50 0.81
CA ALA A 104 -9.14 7.52 1.82
C ALA A 104 -8.60 7.26 3.24
N PHE A 105 -7.63 6.36 3.37
CA PHE A 105 -6.95 6.12 4.65
C PHE A 105 -6.17 7.35 5.13
N ARG A 106 -5.42 8.02 4.25
CA ARG A 106 -4.67 9.25 4.56
C ARG A 106 -5.61 10.38 4.99
N GLU A 107 -6.72 10.57 4.28
CA GLU A 107 -7.74 11.58 4.60
C GLU A 107 -8.39 11.30 5.96
N SER A 108 -8.78 10.05 6.22
CA SER A 108 -9.34 9.65 7.51
C SER A 108 -8.36 9.90 8.68
N LYS A 109 -7.07 9.61 8.47
CA LYS A 109 -6.02 9.92 9.45
C LYS A 109 -5.81 11.41 9.63
N ALA A 110 -5.85 12.20 8.56
CA ALA A 110 -5.74 13.65 8.64
C ALA A 110 -6.91 14.25 9.45
N GLN A 111 -8.15 13.85 9.17
CA GLN A 111 -9.34 14.28 9.91
C GLN A 111 -9.26 13.90 11.39
N SER A 112 -8.87 12.66 11.69
CA SER A 112 -8.67 12.19 13.06
C SER A 112 -7.57 12.98 13.79
N GLY A 113 -6.50 13.35 13.08
CA GLY A 113 -5.42 14.19 13.59
C GLY A 113 -5.89 15.60 13.95
N VAL A 114 -6.72 16.22 13.09
CA VAL A 114 -7.34 17.52 13.35
C VAL A 114 -8.25 17.47 14.59
N LEU A 115 -9.07 16.42 14.73
CA LEU A 115 -9.91 16.21 15.91
C LEU A 115 -9.06 15.99 17.17
N GLY A 116 -8.00 15.19 17.08
CA GLY A 116 -7.07 14.97 18.19
C GLY A 116 -6.40 16.26 18.66
N ALA A 117 -5.97 17.11 17.72
CA ALA A 117 -5.41 18.42 18.02
C ALA A 117 -6.45 19.34 18.70
N HIS A 118 -7.69 19.37 18.20
CA HIS A 118 -8.78 20.12 18.84
C HIS A 118 -8.99 19.68 20.30
N ASN A 119 -9.13 18.37 20.53
CA ASN A 119 -9.35 17.81 21.86
C ASN A 119 -8.17 18.07 22.81
N ARG A 120 -6.94 18.07 22.32
CA ARG A 120 -5.75 18.30 23.13
C ARG A 120 -5.52 19.78 23.45
N TRP A 121 -5.75 20.68 22.49
CA TRP A 121 -5.33 22.07 22.61
C TRP A 121 -6.46 23.03 22.97
N HIS A 122 -7.65 22.82 22.43
CA HIS A 122 -8.76 23.79 22.51
C HIS A 122 -9.71 23.46 23.67
N VAL A 123 -10.10 22.18 23.79
CA VAL A 123 -11.06 21.73 24.82
C VAL A 123 -10.59 22.02 26.25
N PRO A 124 -9.36 21.65 26.68
CA PRO A 124 -8.93 21.86 28.07
C PRO A 124 -8.75 23.33 28.42
N ARG A 125 -8.37 24.16 27.43
CA ARG A 125 -8.19 25.60 27.59
C ARG A 125 -9.49 26.39 27.46
N ARG A 126 -10.61 25.73 27.12
CA ARG A 126 -11.90 26.37 26.78
C ARG A 126 -11.74 27.48 25.73
N GLN A 127 -10.77 27.33 24.83
CA GLN A 127 -10.44 28.31 23.81
C GLN A 127 -11.14 27.95 22.50
N ARG A 128 -11.70 28.94 21.82
CA ARG A 128 -12.23 28.77 20.47
C ARG A 128 -11.33 29.45 19.45
N VAL A 129 -10.76 28.67 18.54
CA VAL A 129 -9.90 29.17 17.46
C VAL A 129 -10.72 29.25 16.17
N LYS A 130 -10.72 30.41 15.52
CA LYS A 130 -11.54 30.72 14.34
C LYS A 130 -11.36 29.70 13.21
N ASP A 131 -10.11 29.30 12.96
CA ASP A 131 -9.76 28.42 11.84
C ASP A 131 -9.81 26.92 12.20
N CYS A 132 -10.33 26.57 13.38
CA CYS A 132 -10.52 25.17 13.77
C CYS A 132 -11.92 24.67 13.36
N PRO A 133 -12.02 23.69 12.44
CA PRO A 133 -13.32 23.18 11.99
C PRO A 133 -14.19 22.60 13.11
N HIS A 134 -13.57 22.10 14.19
CA HIS A 134 -14.30 21.56 15.34
C HIS A 134 -14.70 22.64 16.37
N CYS A 135 -14.06 23.81 16.39
CA CYS A 135 -14.49 24.94 17.23
C CYS A 135 -15.65 25.71 16.61
N TYR A 136 -15.64 25.83 15.27
CA TYR A 136 -16.67 26.50 14.48
C TYR A 136 -17.07 25.57 13.32
N PRO A 137 -17.90 24.54 13.57
CA PRO A 137 -18.38 23.67 12.51
C PRO A 137 -19.16 24.50 11.49
N VAL A 138 -18.78 24.38 10.22
CA VAL A 138 -19.53 24.98 9.12
C VAL A 138 -20.89 24.28 9.07
N LYS A 139 -21.98 25.02 9.27
CA LYS A 139 -23.32 24.45 9.16
C LYS A 139 -23.62 24.14 7.70
N GLY A 140 -23.80 22.85 7.38
CA GLY A 140 -24.43 22.38 6.15
C GLY A 140 -23.53 21.51 5.27
N VAL A 141 -23.70 20.19 5.36
CA VAL A 141 -24.28 19.34 4.30
C VAL A 141 -24.95 18.17 5.05
N GLU A 142 -26.27 18.23 5.19
CA GLU A 142 -27.05 17.08 5.64
C GLU A 142 -26.92 15.99 4.57
N SER A 143 -26.57 14.79 5.02
CA SER A 143 -26.44 13.59 4.22
C SER A 143 -27.79 13.26 3.60
N ALA A 144 -27.93 13.48 2.29
CA ALA A 144 -28.99 12.91 1.47
C ALA A 144 -28.54 11.55 0.92
#